data_AF-A0A7T4FMV2-F1
#
_entry.id   AF-A0A7T4FMV2-F1
#
_cell.length_a   1.000
_cell.length_b   1.000
_cell.length_c   1.000
_cell.angle_alpha   90.00
_cell.angle_beta   90.00
_cell.angle_gamma   90.00
#
_symmetry.space_group_name_H-M   'P 1'
#
loop_
_entity.id
_entity.type
_entity.pdbx_description
1 polymer ?
#
loop_
_entity_poly.entity_id
_entity_poly.type
_entity_poly.pdbx_seq_one_letter_code
_entity_poly.pdbx_strand_id
1 'polypeptide(L)'
;MYEGQIAVIGSILILIWLAFFWKSPEEKFKRKIKKTIEKQKSHFSEISLILTAGIYTVGIDFPQGKYTLTAKENYGDVITSDNVKNGINQTLGVGYRDIASEFNNLILENGDTLTIDGELVLKLYSQRVNLVVAPREVKGQEINLIAGNYICGKDFEEGTYDIELIKNYGYITIREKDNMSNIKFSKYLGEDKRELKRFKNCFIEAGDKLEISGGLVVKLTPSKRTYLA
;
A
#
# COMPACT_ATOMS: atom_id res chain seq x y z
N MET A 1 63.40 -45.84 25.98
CA MET A 1 62.99 -45.36 24.65
C MET A 1 61.46 -45.31 24.46
N TYR A 2 60.67 -45.26 25.55
CA TYR A 2 59.20 -45.39 25.50
C TYR A 2 58.45 -44.09 25.87
N GLU A 3 59.02 -43.25 26.75
CA GLU A 3 58.36 -42.01 27.19
C GLU A 3 58.32 -40.93 26.09
N GLY A 4 59.36 -40.85 25.25
CA GLY A 4 59.41 -39.87 24.16
C GLY A 4 58.39 -40.12 23.04
N GLN A 5 57.98 -41.37 22.80
CA GLN A 5 57.00 -41.70 21.76
C GLN A 5 55.56 -41.40 22.21
N ILE A 6 55.23 -41.61 23.49
CA ILE A 6 53.91 -41.29 24.05
C ILE A 6 53.68 -39.77 24.04
N ALA A 7 54.71 -38.98 24.37
CA ALA A 7 54.64 -37.52 24.33
C ALA A 7 54.38 -36.99 22.90
N VAL A 8 55.00 -37.59 21.89
CA VAL A 8 54.82 -37.22 20.49
C VAL A 8 53.40 -37.52 20.00
N ILE A 9 52.87 -38.72 20.32
CA ILE A 9 51.51 -39.12 19.94
C ILE A 9 50.46 -38.25 20.62
N GLY A 10 50.63 -37.94 21.91
CA GLY A 10 49.74 -37.02 22.64
C GLY A 10 49.74 -35.61 22.03
N SER A 11 50.91 -35.11 21.63
CA SER A 11 51.06 -33.79 20.99
C SER A 11 50.39 -33.71 19.62
N ILE A 12 50.51 -34.76 18.80
CA ILE A 12 49.85 -34.85 17.49
C ILE A 12 48.33 -34.92 17.65
N LEU A 13 47.82 -35.69 18.62
CA LEU A 13 46.39 -35.77 18.91
C LEU A 13 45.84 -34.41 19.36
N ILE A 14 46.57 -33.66 20.19
CA ILE A 14 46.19 -32.29 20.61
C ILE A 14 46.15 -31.33 19.41
N LEU A 15 47.12 -31.41 18.50
CA LEU A 15 47.15 -30.57 17.29
C LEU A 15 46.00 -30.90 16.31
N ILE A 16 45.65 -32.18 16.15
CA ILE A 16 44.49 -32.60 15.37
C ILE A 16 43.20 -32.12 16.05
N TRP A 17 43.11 -32.21 17.38
CA TRP A 17 41.97 -31.73 18.16
C TRP A 17 41.81 -30.21 18.06
N LEU A 18 42.91 -29.46 18.10
CA LEU A 18 42.95 -28.01 17.89
C LEU A 18 42.55 -27.64 16.45
N ALA A 19 42.99 -28.39 15.44
CA ALA A 19 42.60 -28.16 14.05
C ALA A 19 41.09 -28.45 13.82
N PHE A 20 40.54 -29.46 14.49
CA PHE A 20 39.10 -29.77 14.44
C PHE A 20 38.23 -28.71 15.16
N PHE A 21 38.71 -28.12 16.26
CA PHE A 21 37.97 -27.10 17.01
C PHE A 21 38.21 -25.66 16.52
N TRP A 22 39.33 -25.39 15.85
CA TRP A 22 39.65 -24.06 15.35
C TRP A 22 39.02 -23.85 13.96
N LYS A 23 37.77 -23.42 13.95
CA LYS A 23 37.15 -22.91 12.72
C LYS A 23 38.00 -21.78 12.14
N SER A 24 38.39 -21.95 10.88
CA SER A 24 39.14 -20.95 10.12
C SER A 24 38.46 -19.57 10.23
N PRO A 25 39.24 -18.48 10.33
CA PRO A 25 38.70 -17.12 10.26
C PRO A 25 37.70 -16.91 9.12
N GLU A 26 37.90 -17.56 7.97
CA GLU A 26 36.98 -17.53 6.83
C GLU A 26 35.62 -18.15 7.13
N GLU A 27 35.55 -19.28 7.83
CA GLU A 27 34.27 -19.91 8.20
C GLU A 27 33.52 -19.06 9.23
N LYS A 28 34.25 -18.47 10.18
CA LYS A 28 33.67 -17.54 11.16
C LYS A 28 33.11 -16.29 10.46
N PHE A 29 33.82 -15.77 9.47
CA PHE A 29 33.38 -14.64 8.65
C PHE A 29 32.15 -14.98 7.78
N LYS A 30 32.16 -16.10 7.05
CA LYS A 30 31.00 -16.59 6.27
C LYS A 30 29.77 -16.78 7.15
N ARG A 31 29.92 -17.33 8.37
CA ARG A 31 28.81 -17.49 9.32
C ARG A 31 28.29 -16.15 9.83
N LYS A 32 29.17 -15.18 10.07
CA LYS A 32 28.79 -13.82 10.47
C LYS A 32 28.01 -13.11 9.36
N ILE A 33 28.48 -13.19 8.11
CA ILE A 33 27.75 -12.67 6.94
C ILE A 33 26.40 -13.37 6.79
N LYS A 34 26.35 -14.70 6.85
CA LYS A 34 25.09 -15.47 6.75
C LYS A 34 24.08 -15.05 7.82
N LYS A 35 24.51 -14.92 9.09
CA LYS A 35 23.67 -14.42 10.18
C LYS A 35 23.20 -12.98 9.94
N THR A 36 24.05 -12.10 9.43
CA THR A 36 23.67 -10.71 9.11
C THR A 36 22.66 -10.66 7.96
N ILE A 37 22.85 -11.48 6.91
CA ILE A 37 21.92 -11.60 5.78
C ILE A 37 20.59 -12.22 6.24
N GLU A 38 20.60 -13.25 7.08
CA GLU A 38 19.38 -13.85 7.65
C GLU A 38 18.64 -12.85 8.55
N LYS A 39 19.36 -12.08 9.36
CA LYS A 39 18.79 -11.00 10.19
C LYS A 39 18.24 -9.84 9.35
N GLN A 40 18.87 -9.50 8.23
CA GLN A 40 18.31 -8.52 7.29
C GLN A 40 17.10 -9.10 6.53
N LYS A 41 17.15 -10.37 6.11
CA LYS A 41 16.03 -11.06 5.45
C LYS A 41 14.81 -11.18 6.35
N SER A 42 14.98 -11.34 7.67
CA SER A 42 13.84 -11.40 8.61
C SER A 42 13.07 -10.08 8.75
N HIS A 43 13.58 -8.97 8.21
CA HIS A 43 12.87 -7.68 8.13
C HIS A 43 12.07 -7.50 6.82
N PHE A 44 12.28 -8.37 5.84
CA PHE A 44 11.55 -8.31 4.58
C PHE A 44 10.47 -9.39 4.55
N SER A 45 9.28 -9.02 4.10
CA SER A 45 8.17 -9.95 3.90
C SER A 45 7.64 -9.87 2.48
N GLU A 46 6.98 -10.95 2.05
CA GLU A 46 6.16 -10.96 0.85
C GLU A 46 4.78 -10.43 1.20
N ILE A 47 4.19 -9.61 0.31
CA ILE A 47 2.84 -9.10 0.46
C ILE A 47 2.04 -9.25 -0.82
N SER A 48 0.74 -9.46 -0.66
CA SER A 48 -0.24 -9.57 -1.73
C SER A 48 -1.54 -8.95 -1.25
N LEU A 49 -1.83 -7.72 -1.68
CA LEU A 49 -3.01 -6.97 -1.29
C LEU A 49 -4.01 -6.90 -2.44
N ILE A 50 -5.30 -6.92 -2.12
CA ILE A 50 -6.37 -6.63 -3.08
C ILE A 50 -6.90 -5.23 -2.76
N LEU A 51 -6.75 -4.31 -3.71
CA LEU A 51 -7.15 -2.93 -3.62
C LEU A 51 -8.30 -2.67 -4.60
N THR A 52 -9.22 -1.80 -4.19
CA THR A 52 -10.32 -1.28 -5.02
C THR A 52 -10.12 0.23 -5.24
N ALA A 53 -11.07 0.92 -5.86
CA ALA A 53 -11.02 2.36 -6.01
C ALA A 53 -10.71 3.10 -4.70
N GLY A 54 -9.79 4.05 -4.76
CA GLY A 54 -9.32 4.82 -3.61
C GLY A 54 -7.96 5.47 -3.82
N ILE A 55 -7.53 6.26 -2.83
CA ILE A 55 -6.21 6.90 -2.80
C ILE A 55 -5.38 6.25 -1.69
N TYR A 56 -4.37 5.46 -2.04
CA TYR A 56 -3.57 4.73 -1.07
C TYR A 56 -2.21 5.39 -0.88
N THR A 57 -1.84 5.68 0.36
CA THR A 57 -0.56 6.30 0.71
C THR A 57 0.45 5.24 1.16
N VAL A 58 1.60 5.23 0.49
CA VAL A 58 2.70 4.32 0.80
C VAL A 58 3.30 4.68 2.16
N GLY A 59 3.55 3.67 2.98
CA GLY A 59 3.93 3.82 4.38
C GLY A 59 2.73 3.99 5.34
N ILE A 60 1.50 4.11 4.84
CA ILE A 60 0.28 4.14 5.66
C ILE A 60 -0.62 2.94 5.34
N ASP A 61 -1.01 2.80 4.07
CA ASP A 61 -1.94 1.77 3.61
C ASP A 61 -1.25 0.49 3.16
N PHE A 62 0.01 0.59 2.73
CA PHE A 62 0.90 -0.53 2.40
C PHE A 62 2.36 -0.06 2.46
N PRO A 63 3.34 -0.96 2.68
CA PRO A 63 4.73 -0.55 2.87
C PRO A 63 5.39 0.02 1.60
N GLN A 64 6.50 0.73 1.76
CA GLN A 64 7.36 1.05 0.61
C GLN A 64 7.94 -0.22 -0.03
N GLY A 65 8.20 -0.16 -1.34
CA GLY A 65 8.86 -1.24 -2.04
C GLY A 65 8.66 -1.23 -3.55
N LYS A 66 9.04 -2.36 -4.15
CA LYS A 66 8.92 -2.60 -5.57
C LYS A 66 7.76 -3.56 -5.84
N TYR A 67 6.81 -3.15 -6.65
CA TYR A 67 5.54 -3.80 -6.83
C TYR A 67 5.30 -4.29 -8.26
N THR A 68 4.51 -5.36 -8.33
CA THR A 68 3.79 -5.81 -9.52
C THR A 68 2.31 -5.58 -9.28
N LEU A 69 1.65 -4.94 -10.24
CA LEU A 69 0.24 -4.61 -10.22
C LEU A 69 -0.46 -5.54 -11.22
N THR A 70 -1.52 -6.22 -10.81
CA THR A 70 -2.28 -7.13 -11.66
C THR A 70 -3.76 -6.85 -11.53
N ALA A 71 -4.44 -6.51 -12.62
CA ALA A 71 -5.89 -6.43 -12.66
C ALA A 71 -6.51 -7.82 -12.43
N LYS A 72 -7.44 -7.91 -11.47
CA LYS A 72 -8.16 -9.15 -11.13
C LYS A 72 -9.56 -9.14 -11.69
N GLU A 73 -10.24 -8.00 -11.65
CA GLU A 73 -11.60 -7.80 -12.14
C GLU A 73 -11.77 -6.37 -12.66
N ASN A 74 -12.68 -6.20 -13.62
CA ASN A 74 -13.03 -4.92 -14.24
C ASN A 74 -11.83 -4.17 -14.86
N TYR A 75 -11.97 -2.85 -15.02
CA TYR A 75 -10.94 -1.95 -15.50
C TYR A 75 -11.03 -0.61 -14.78
N GLY A 76 -9.95 0.16 -14.84
CA GLY A 76 -9.88 1.47 -14.22
C GLY A 76 -8.50 2.07 -14.32
N ASP A 77 -8.41 3.37 -14.06
CA ASP A 77 -7.15 4.09 -14.12
C ASP A 77 -6.34 3.86 -12.85
N VAL A 78 -5.04 3.65 -13.04
CA VAL A 78 -4.08 3.53 -11.95
C VAL A 78 -3.02 4.60 -12.12
N ILE A 79 -2.95 5.49 -11.14
CA ILE A 79 -2.19 6.73 -11.22
C ILE A 79 -1.35 6.88 -9.95
N THR A 80 -0.04 7.10 -10.10
CA THR A 80 0.82 7.50 -8.98
C THR A 80 0.96 9.01 -8.88
N SER A 81 1.33 9.52 -7.70
CA SER A 81 1.67 10.94 -7.54
C SER A 81 2.81 11.37 -8.48
N ASP A 82 2.80 12.65 -8.88
CA ASP A 82 3.70 13.19 -9.91
C ASP A 82 5.19 13.10 -9.57
N ASN A 83 5.52 12.99 -8.28
CA ASN A 83 6.90 12.86 -7.79
C ASN A 83 7.47 11.45 -8.00
N VAL A 84 6.66 10.46 -8.37
CA VAL A 84 7.10 9.07 -8.57
C VAL A 84 7.85 8.94 -9.90
N LYS A 85 9.16 8.70 -9.81
CA LYS A 85 9.99 8.44 -10.98
C LYS A 85 9.56 7.14 -11.67
N ASN A 86 9.28 7.22 -12.97
CA ASN A 86 8.72 6.10 -13.75
C ASN A 86 7.40 5.58 -13.13
N GLY A 87 6.58 6.50 -12.61
CA GLY A 87 5.24 6.23 -12.15
C GLY A 87 4.33 5.66 -13.23
N ILE A 88 3.12 5.30 -12.81
CA ILE A 88 2.07 4.79 -13.68
C ILE A 88 0.99 5.85 -13.82
N ASN A 89 0.47 6.01 -15.04
CA ASN A 89 -0.73 6.78 -15.34
C ASN A 89 -1.39 6.14 -16.56
N GLN A 90 -2.08 5.02 -16.33
CA GLN A 90 -2.73 4.26 -17.41
C GLN A 90 -3.90 3.44 -16.87
N THR A 91 -4.79 3.06 -17.78
CA THR A 91 -5.86 2.11 -17.50
C THR A 91 -5.32 0.68 -17.43
N LEU A 92 -5.66 -0.05 -16.36
CA LEU A 92 -5.47 -1.50 -16.27
C LEU A 92 -6.82 -2.21 -16.28
N GLY A 93 -6.87 -3.45 -16.77
CA GLY A 93 -8.12 -4.21 -16.78
C GLY A 93 -7.99 -5.67 -17.23
N VAL A 94 -9.07 -6.42 -17.07
CA VAL A 94 -9.14 -7.85 -17.43
C VAL A 94 -10.06 -8.07 -18.62
N GLY A 95 -9.59 -8.82 -19.63
CA GLY A 95 -10.41 -9.27 -20.76
C GLY A 95 -10.60 -8.25 -21.89
N TYR A 96 -9.84 -7.16 -21.89
CA TYR A 96 -9.87 -6.13 -22.93
C TYR A 96 -8.58 -6.20 -23.78
N ARG A 97 -8.72 -6.25 -25.11
CA ARG A 97 -7.59 -6.48 -26.04
C ARG A 97 -6.51 -5.41 -25.94
N ASP A 98 -6.91 -4.15 -25.76
CA ASP A 98 -6.02 -2.99 -25.85
C ASP A 98 -5.74 -2.36 -24.48
N ILE A 99 -6.06 -3.07 -23.39
CA ILE A 99 -5.80 -2.64 -22.01
C ILE A 99 -4.88 -3.65 -21.35
N ALA A 100 -3.79 -3.17 -20.75
CA ALA A 100 -2.86 -4.03 -20.04
C ALA A 100 -3.53 -4.62 -18.78
N SER A 101 -3.29 -5.90 -18.51
CA SER A 101 -3.73 -6.54 -17.27
C SER A 101 -2.69 -6.44 -16.15
N GLU A 102 -1.45 -6.05 -16.47
CA GLU A 102 -0.34 -6.02 -15.52
C GLU A 102 0.59 -4.83 -15.74
N PHE A 103 1.18 -4.34 -14.64
CA PHE A 103 2.27 -3.38 -14.66
C PHE A 103 3.36 -3.81 -13.69
N ASN A 104 4.60 -3.90 -14.19
CA ASN A 104 5.72 -4.49 -13.46
C ASN A 104 6.73 -3.43 -13.04
N ASN A 105 7.45 -3.72 -11.96
CA ASN A 105 8.58 -2.93 -11.47
C ASN A 105 8.24 -1.50 -11.01
N LEU A 106 7.01 -1.25 -10.53
CA LEU A 106 6.66 0.03 -9.93
C LEU A 106 7.40 0.19 -8.60
N ILE A 107 8.19 1.25 -8.43
CA ILE A 107 8.89 1.55 -7.18
C ILE A 107 8.15 2.67 -6.48
N LEU A 108 7.76 2.43 -5.23
CA LEU A 108 7.03 3.40 -4.42
C LEU A 108 7.75 3.60 -3.09
N GLU A 109 7.98 4.86 -2.75
CA GLU A 109 8.61 5.31 -1.51
C GLU A 109 7.55 5.85 -0.54
N ASN A 110 7.90 5.96 0.74
CA ASN A 110 6.98 6.47 1.75
C ASN A 110 6.48 7.88 1.40
N GLY A 111 5.18 8.09 1.47
CA GLY A 111 4.53 9.37 1.13
C GLY A 111 4.00 9.43 -0.32
N ASP A 112 4.48 8.56 -1.21
CA ASP A 112 3.89 8.43 -2.54
C ASP A 112 2.43 7.96 -2.46
N THR A 113 1.62 8.32 -3.45
CA THR A 113 0.24 7.86 -3.55
C THR A 113 0.03 6.96 -4.76
N LEU A 114 -0.85 5.97 -4.59
CA LEU A 114 -1.40 5.14 -5.66
C LEU A 114 -2.92 5.35 -5.68
N THR A 115 -3.41 6.04 -6.69
CA THR A 115 -4.82 6.25 -6.94
C THR A 115 -5.34 5.18 -7.88
N ILE A 116 -6.44 4.54 -7.49
CA ILE A 116 -7.18 3.58 -8.30
C ILE A 116 -8.56 4.18 -8.54
N ASP A 117 -8.97 4.27 -9.80
CA ASP A 117 -10.29 4.73 -10.22
C ASP A 117 -11.08 3.60 -10.92
N GLY A 118 -12.36 3.87 -11.22
CA GLY A 118 -13.26 2.89 -11.80
C GLY A 118 -13.55 1.73 -10.86
N GLU A 119 -14.10 0.63 -11.39
CA GLU A 119 -14.43 -0.55 -10.59
C GLU A 119 -13.28 -1.58 -10.55
N LEU A 120 -12.06 -1.16 -10.87
CA LEU A 120 -10.89 -2.03 -10.91
C LEU A 120 -10.64 -2.70 -9.56
N VAL A 121 -10.55 -4.02 -9.59
CA VAL A 121 -10.00 -4.82 -8.48
C VAL A 121 -8.55 -5.12 -8.81
N LEU A 122 -7.62 -4.52 -8.08
CA LEU A 122 -6.20 -4.58 -8.34
C LEU A 122 -5.48 -5.44 -7.29
N LYS A 123 -4.71 -6.42 -7.74
CA LYS A 123 -3.73 -7.09 -6.88
C LYS A 123 -2.42 -6.30 -6.89
N LEU A 124 -2.00 -5.84 -5.71
CA LEU A 124 -0.70 -5.23 -5.47
C LEU A 124 0.22 -6.27 -4.80
N TYR A 125 1.27 -6.67 -5.49
CA TYR A 125 2.17 -7.74 -5.05
C TYR A 125 3.61 -7.28 -4.94
N SER A 126 4.30 -7.67 -3.86
CA SER A 126 5.75 -7.55 -3.75
C SER A 126 6.33 -8.73 -3.01
N GLN A 127 7.43 -9.27 -3.53
CA GLN A 127 8.15 -10.38 -2.89
C GLN A 127 8.92 -9.94 -1.65
N ARG A 128 9.35 -8.68 -1.58
CA ARG A 128 10.26 -8.19 -0.53
C ARG A 128 9.96 -6.73 -0.21
N VAL A 129 9.24 -6.51 0.88
CA VAL A 129 8.92 -5.19 1.44
C VAL A 129 9.37 -5.08 2.88
N ASN A 130 9.76 -3.87 3.30
CA ASN A 130 10.00 -3.56 4.70
C ASN A 130 8.67 -3.21 5.35
N LEU A 131 8.19 -4.00 6.32
CA LEU A 131 6.83 -3.89 6.89
C LEU A 131 6.58 -2.66 7.79
N VAL A 132 7.47 -1.68 7.76
CA VAL A 132 7.32 -0.44 8.52
C VAL A 132 6.23 0.42 7.86
N VAL A 133 5.07 0.46 8.51
CA VAL A 133 3.95 1.34 8.17
C VAL A 133 3.49 2.13 9.40
N ALA A 134 3.20 3.41 9.23
CA ALA A 134 2.69 4.32 10.26
C ALA A 134 1.17 4.22 10.42
N PRO A 135 0.63 4.35 11.66
CA PRO A 135 -0.81 4.27 11.87
C PRO A 135 -1.52 5.37 11.09
N ARG A 136 -2.62 5.03 10.40
CA ARG A 136 -3.52 6.04 9.87
C ARG A 136 -4.17 6.74 11.04
N GLU A 137 -4.06 8.06 11.10
CA GLU A 137 -4.83 8.85 12.04
C GLU A 137 -6.31 8.77 11.64
N VAL A 138 -7.13 8.19 12.51
CA VAL A 138 -8.58 8.06 12.27
C VAL A 138 -9.25 9.29 12.87
N LYS A 139 -9.67 10.20 12.00
CA LYS A 139 -10.39 11.43 12.32
C LYS A 139 -11.74 11.45 11.60
N GLY A 140 -12.67 12.19 12.18
CA GLY A 140 -14.01 12.37 11.65
C GLY A 140 -15.03 11.40 12.23
N GLN A 141 -16.27 11.57 11.77
CA GLN A 141 -17.41 10.78 12.22
C GLN A 141 -18.15 10.14 11.05
N GLU A 142 -18.72 8.97 11.30
CA GLU A 142 -19.59 8.32 10.32
C GLU A 142 -20.85 9.17 10.08
N ILE A 143 -21.17 9.46 8.83
CA ILE A 143 -22.32 10.29 8.46
C ILE A 143 -22.92 9.88 7.12
N ASN A 144 -24.25 9.93 7.02
CA ASN A 144 -24.96 9.77 5.76
C ASN A 144 -25.33 11.15 5.21
N LEU A 145 -25.00 11.37 3.94
CA LEU A 145 -25.28 12.61 3.23
C LEU A 145 -26.19 12.34 2.02
N ILE A 146 -27.02 13.32 1.71
CA ILE A 146 -27.91 13.34 0.54
C ILE A 146 -27.46 14.46 -0.40
N ALA A 147 -28.14 14.61 -1.54
CA ALA A 147 -27.91 15.74 -2.44
C ALA A 147 -27.96 17.08 -1.69
N GLY A 148 -26.93 17.91 -1.88
CA GLY A 148 -26.72 19.12 -1.09
C GLY A 148 -25.32 19.71 -1.23
N ASN A 149 -25.11 20.86 -0.58
CA ASN A 149 -23.80 21.49 -0.45
C ASN A 149 -23.42 21.51 1.03
N TYR A 150 -22.23 21.02 1.35
CA TYR A 150 -21.71 20.89 2.71
C TYR A 150 -20.33 21.52 2.79
N ILE A 151 -20.01 22.07 3.96
CA ILE A 151 -18.70 22.63 4.29
C ILE A 151 -18.07 21.76 5.38
N CYS A 152 -16.94 21.15 5.05
CA CYS A 152 -16.14 20.37 6.00
C CYS A 152 -15.66 21.26 7.16
N GLY A 153 -15.66 20.75 8.39
CA GLY A 153 -15.42 21.50 9.62
C GLY A 153 -16.63 22.27 10.16
N LYS A 154 -17.72 22.38 9.39
CA LYS A 154 -18.98 23.01 9.81
C LYS A 154 -20.13 22.02 9.83
N ASP A 155 -20.38 21.35 8.70
CA ASP A 155 -21.51 20.43 8.54
C ASP A 155 -21.12 18.98 8.88
N PHE A 156 -19.83 18.64 8.76
CA PHE A 156 -19.23 17.38 9.20
C PHE A 156 -17.75 17.60 9.51
N GLU A 157 -17.12 16.67 10.23
CA GLU A 157 -15.74 16.81 10.68
C GLU A 157 -14.70 16.55 9.57
N GLU A 158 -13.52 17.17 9.68
CA GLU A 158 -12.40 16.85 8.80
C GLU A 158 -11.91 15.42 8.99
N GLY A 159 -11.38 14.82 7.92
CA GLY A 159 -10.86 13.47 8.00
C GLY A 159 -10.61 12.82 6.65
N THR A 160 -10.04 11.62 6.71
CA THR A 160 -10.00 10.70 5.56
C THR A 160 -11.19 9.76 5.64
N TYR A 161 -11.99 9.71 4.58
CA TYR A 161 -13.22 8.94 4.52
C TYR A 161 -13.21 7.91 3.40
N ASP A 162 -13.77 6.74 3.71
CA ASP A 162 -14.34 5.85 2.71
C ASP A 162 -15.74 6.38 2.36
N ILE A 163 -15.96 6.59 1.06
CA ILE A 163 -17.22 7.05 0.50
C ILE A 163 -17.93 5.81 -0.03
N GLU A 164 -19.12 5.52 0.48
CA GLU A 164 -19.93 4.36 0.08
C GLU A 164 -21.29 4.81 -0.45
N LEU A 165 -21.70 4.27 -1.59
CA LEU A 165 -23.04 4.42 -2.10
C LEU A 165 -24.05 3.74 -1.16
N ILE A 166 -25.11 4.46 -0.80
CA ILE A 166 -26.29 3.88 -0.15
C ILE A 166 -27.34 3.54 -1.20
N LYS A 167 -27.72 4.51 -2.04
CA LYS A 167 -28.74 4.35 -3.10
C LYS A 167 -28.73 5.52 -4.08
N ASN A 168 -29.48 5.37 -5.18
CA ASN A 168 -29.58 6.31 -6.28
C ASN A 168 -28.23 6.55 -6.96
N TYR A 169 -28.15 7.59 -7.79
CA TYR A 169 -26.95 7.94 -8.54
C TYR A 169 -26.71 9.44 -8.58
N GLY A 170 -25.46 9.81 -8.88
CA GLY A 170 -25.06 11.19 -9.08
C GLY A 170 -23.57 11.42 -8.84
N TYR A 171 -23.17 12.68 -8.73
CA TYR A 171 -21.78 13.05 -8.45
C TYR A 171 -21.60 13.51 -7.02
N ILE A 172 -20.50 13.06 -6.42
CA ILE A 172 -19.87 13.71 -5.27
C ILE A 172 -18.65 14.48 -5.77
N THR A 173 -18.57 15.77 -5.43
CA THR A 173 -17.47 16.66 -5.83
C THR A 173 -16.95 17.42 -4.62
N ILE A 174 -15.64 17.45 -4.46
CA ILE A 174 -14.96 18.21 -3.40
C ILE A 174 -14.14 19.30 -4.08
N ARG A 175 -14.37 20.54 -3.64
CA ARG A 175 -13.68 21.74 -4.11
C ARG A 175 -12.84 22.31 -2.98
N GLU A 176 -11.66 22.80 -3.33
CA GLU A 176 -10.73 23.39 -2.36
C GLU A 176 -11.29 24.66 -1.74
N LYS A 177 -11.07 24.81 -0.43
CA LYS A 177 -11.54 25.96 0.35
C LYS A 177 -11.05 27.32 -0.16
N ASP A 178 -9.80 27.39 -0.63
CA ASP A 178 -9.15 28.63 -1.06
C ASP A 178 -9.35 28.92 -2.56
N ASN A 179 -9.81 27.92 -3.32
CA ASN A 179 -10.09 28.06 -4.74
C ASN A 179 -11.23 27.13 -5.17
N MET A 180 -12.47 27.61 -5.03
CA MET A 180 -13.67 26.84 -5.38
C MET A 180 -13.77 26.44 -6.87
N SER A 181 -12.97 27.06 -7.76
CA SER A 181 -12.89 26.62 -9.16
C SER A 181 -12.10 25.33 -9.32
N ASN A 182 -11.20 25.02 -8.39
CA ASN A 182 -10.38 23.82 -8.39
C ASN A 182 -11.18 22.62 -7.83
N ILE A 183 -11.24 21.55 -8.62
CA ILE A 183 -11.88 20.29 -8.21
C ILE A 183 -10.78 19.37 -7.69
N LYS A 184 -10.76 19.16 -6.38
CA LYS A 184 -9.84 18.24 -5.70
C LYS A 184 -10.23 16.78 -5.93
N PHE A 185 -11.53 16.53 -6.00
CA PHE A 185 -12.08 15.18 -6.18
C PHE A 185 -13.45 15.27 -6.84
N SER A 186 -13.72 14.43 -7.82
CA SER A 186 -15.07 14.23 -8.34
C SER A 186 -15.24 12.80 -8.82
N LYS A 187 -16.34 12.16 -8.39
CA LYS A 187 -16.69 10.80 -8.78
C LYS A 187 -18.19 10.68 -8.98
N TYR A 188 -18.56 9.94 -10.02
CA TYR A 188 -19.91 9.47 -10.23
C TYR A 188 -20.10 8.14 -9.49
N LEU A 189 -21.15 8.03 -8.68
CA LEU A 189 -21.54 6.80 -8.01
C LEU A 189 -22.98 6.44 -8.43
N GLY A 190 -23.28 5.15 -8.51
CA GLY A 190 -24.60 4.67 -8.87
C GLY A 190 -24.82 3.17 -8.67
N GLU A 191 -26.07 2.75 -8.75
CA GLU A 191 -26.52 1.40 -8.36
C GLU A 191 -26.21 0.34 -9.42
N ASP A 192 -26.00 0.75 -10.68
CA ASP A 192 -25.78 -0.19 -11.76
C ASP A 192 -24.51 -1.01 -11.53
N LYS A 193 -24.47 -2.19 -12.14
CA LYS A 193 -23.36 -3.16 -11.94
C LYS A 193 -22.01 -2.67 -12.44
N ARG A 194 -21.98 -1.61 -13.25
CA ARG A 194 -20.78 -1.04 -13.88
C ARG A 194 -20.38 0.32 -13.29
N GLU A 195 -21.09 0.75 -12.26
CA GLU A 195 -20.95 2.08 -11.66
C GLU A 195 -20.22 1.97 -10.33
N LEU A 196 -19.39 2.98 -10.03
CA LEU A 196 -18.62 3.02 -8.80
C LEU A 196 -19.54 3.02 -7.58
N LYS A 197 -19.29 2.12 -6.63
CA LYS A 197 -20.09 1.99 -5.39
C LYS A 197 -19.34 2.42 -4.15
N ARG A 198 -18.01 2.44 -4.21
CA ARG A 198 -17.16 2.76 -3.07
C ARG A 198 -15.87 3.40 -3.56
N PHE A 199 -15.42 4.43 -2.86
CA PHE A 199 -14.11 5.03 -3.06
C PHE A 199 -13.42 5.19 -1.71
N LYS A 200 -12.24 4.60 -1.54
CA LYS A 200 -11.54 4.58 -0.24
C LYS A 200 -10.60 5.76 -0.06
N ASN A 201 -10.34 6.09 1.21
CA ASN A 201 -9.27 6.99 1.63
C ASN A 201 -9.31 8.40 1.00
N CYS A 202 -10.50 8.98 0.82
CA CYS A 202 -10.65 10.35 0.34
C CYS A 202 -10.41 11.34 1.49
N PHE A 203 -9.37 12.18 1.40
CA PHE A 203 -9.11 13.21 2.41
C PHE A 203 -9.90 14.49 2.13
N ILE A 204 -10.63 14.95 3.15
CA ILE A 204 -11.47 16.15 3.11
C ILE A 204 -11.01 17.09 4.22
N GLU A 205 -10.50 18.26 3.84
CA GLU A 205 -9.90 19.23 4.77
C GLU A 205 -10.96 20.18 5.31
N ALA A 206 -10.79 20.68 6.53
CA ALA A 206 -11.65 21.75 7.06
C ALA A 206 -11.69 22.95 6.10
N GLY A 207 -12.90 23.38 5.76
CA GLY A 207 -13.19 24.42 4.78
C GLY A 207 -13.50 23.91 3.37
N ASP A 208 -13.12 22.67 3.01
CA ASP A 208 -13.44 22.11 1.70
C ASP A 208 -14.96 22.07 1.50
N LYS A 209 -15.41 22.38 0.28
CA LYS A 209 -16.83 22.31 -0.11
C LYS A 209 -17.13 20.97 -0.75
N LEU A 210 -18.04 20.21 -0.16
CA LEU A 210 -18.55 18.95 -0.68
C LEU A 210 -19.93 19.17 -1.32
N GLU A 211 -20.02 18.90 -2.61
CA GLU A 211 -21.24 19.01 -3.42
C GLU A 211 -21.72 17.60 -3.80
N ILE A 212 -22.95 17.26 -3.40
CA ILE A 212 -23.63 16.03 -3.82
C ILE A 212 -24.77 16.41 -4.74
N SER A 213 -24.78 15.82 -5.93
CA SER A 213 -25.78 16.08 -6.96
C SER A 213 -26.52 14.80 -7.36
N GLY A 214 -27.60 14.96 -8.13
CA GLY A 214 -28.51 13.87 -8.46
C GLY A 214 -29.39 13.48 -7.26
N GLY A 215 -29.92 12.26 -7.28
CA GLY A 215 -30.61 11.68 -6.13
C GLY A 215 -29.66 11.03 -5.12
N LEU A 216 -28.35 11.15 -5.33
CA LEU A 216 -27.31 10.38 -4.67
C LEU A 216 -27.40 10.45 -3.13
N VAL A 217 -27.32 9.28 -2.50
CA VAL A 217 -27.20 9.13 -1.06
C VAL A 217 -25.93 8.34 -0.78
N VAL A 218 -25.03 8.91 0.03
CA VAL A 218 -23.74 8.30 0.38
C VAL A 218 -23.54 8.23 1.87
N LYS A 219 -22.69 7.30 2.29
CA LYS A 219 -22.13 7.21 3.62
C LYS A 219 -20.66 7.60 3.57
N LEU A 220 -20.26 8.51 4.45
CA LEU A 220 -18.86 8.77 4.75
C LEU A 220 -18.49 8.01 6.02
N THR A 221 -17.48 7.15 5.94
CA THR A 221 -16.96 6.40 7.10
C THR A 221 -15.48 6.72 7.28
N PRO A 222 -15.01 7.14 8.46
CA PRO A 222 -13.58 7.37 8.69
C PRO A 222 -12.74 6.16 8.26
N SER A 223 -11.80 6.39 7.35
CA SER A 223 -10.97 5.34 6.76
C SER A 223 -10.08 4.72 7.82
N LYS A 224 -10.08 3.38 7.85
CA LYS A 224 -9.17 2.58 8.68
C LYS A 224 -8.07 2.00 7.80
N ARG A 225 -6.97 1.54 8.42
CA ARG A 225 -5.87 0.90 7.70
C ARG A 225 -6.37 -0.28 6.86
N THR A 226 -5.82 -0.40 5.65
CA THR A 226 -6.07 -1.54 4.74
C THR A 226 -5.08 -2.70 4.98
N TYR A 227 -3.90 -2.42 5.55
CA TYR A 227 -2.76 -3.36 5.62
C TYR A 227 -2.87 -4.49 6.67
N LEU A 228 -3.70 -4.32 7.71
CA LEU A 228 -3.78 -5.26 8.84
C LEU A 228 -5.27 -5.45 9.21
N ALA A 229 -5.94 -6.35 8.48
CA ALA A 229 -7.23 -6.92 8.89
C ALA A 229 -6.99 -8.38 9.29
#